data_AF-A0A6J6I360-F1
#
_entry.id   AF-A0A6J6I360-F1
#
_cell.length_a   1.000
_cell.length_b   1.000
_cell.length_c   1.000
_cell.angle_alpha   90.00
_cell.angle_beta   90.00
_cell.angle_gamma   90.00
#
_symmetry.space_group_name_H-M   'P 1'
#
loop_
_entity.id
_entity.type
_entity.pdbx_description
1 polymer ?
#
loop_
_entity_poly.entity_id
_entity_poly.type
_entity_poly.pdbx_seq_one_letter_code
_entity_poly.pdbx_strand_id
1 'polypeptide(L)'
;MKGDRKIAAIGLRVAKGVTMHGFALNVNPDLSAYDQIIPCGILDAKVTSLSVELNRPISISEVMPILQKHINPMLERVADEH
;
A
#
# COMPACT_ATOMS: atom_id res chain seq x y z
N MET A 1 -7.42 20.39 6.37
CA MET A 1 -7.20 18.98 5.99
C MET A 1 -6.08 18.93 4.98
N LYS A 2 -5.05 18.12 5.23
CA LYS A 2 -3.88 17.97 4.36
C LYS A 2 -4.37 17.16 3.15
N GLY A 3 -4.49 17.76 1.96
CA GLY A 3 -5.20 17.23 0.77
C GLY A 3 -4.83 15.81 0.32
N ASP A 4 -5.56 15.26 -0.65
CA ASP A 4 -5.49 13.86 -1.09
C ASP A 4 -4.04 13.42 -1.36
N ARG A 5 -3.49 12.60 -0.45
CA ARG A 5 -2.16 12.01 -0.55
C ARG A 5 -2.24 10.50 -0.55
N LYS A 6 -1.70 9.88 -1.60
CA LYS A 6 -1.69 8.44 -1.78
C LYS A 6 -0.67 7.77 -0.84
N ILE A 7 -1.15 6.93 0.07
CA ILE A 7 -0.31 6.18 1.01
C ILE A 7 -0.02 4.74 0.55
N ALA A 8 -0.83 4.20 -0.36
CA ALA A 8 -0.66 2.85 -0.89
C ALA A 8 -1.09 2.77 -2.36
N ALA A 9 -0.54 1.81 -3.08
CA ALA A 9 -0.98 1.41 -4.41
C ALA A 9 -1.49 -0.03 -4.38
N ILE A 10 -2.55 -0.32 -5.13
CA ILE A 10 -3.07 -1.68 -5.30
C ILE A 10 -3.07 -1.97 -6.79
N GLY A 11 -2.51 -3.10 -7.17
CA GLY A 11 -2.48 -3.59 -8.54
C GLY A 11 -2.56 -5.10 -8.48
N LEU A 12 -3.68 -5.65 -8.94
CA LEU A 12 -3.98 -7.07 -8.85
C LEU A 12 -4.33 -7.59 -10.24
N ARG A 13 -3.98 -8.85 -10.50
CA ARG A 13 -4.43 -9.59 -11.68
C ARG A 13 -4.91 -10.97 -11.25
N VAL A 14 -5.98 -11.45 -11.86
CA VAL A 14 -6.45 -12.84 -11.69
C VAL A 14 -6.29 -13.56 -13.02
N ALA A 15 -5.63 -14.72 -13.00
CA ALA A 15 -5.48 -15.57 -14.17
C ALA A 15 -5.59 -17.04 -13.76
N LYS A 16 -6.46 -17.80 -14.45
CA LYS A 16 -6.70 -19.24 -14.18
C LYS A 16 -7.00 -19.55 -12.70
N GLY A 17 -7.76 -18.68 -12.02
CA GLY A 17 -8.12 -18.85 -10.61
C GLY A 17 -7.02 -18.49 -9.60
N VAL A 18 -5.89 -17.92 -10.06
CA VAL A 18 -4.78 -17.52 -9.18
C VAL A 18 -4.58 -16.00 -9.25
N THR A 19 -4.44 -15.36 -8.10
CA THR A 19 -4.11 -13.94 -7.97
C THR A 19 -2.61 -13.70 -8.17
N MET A 20 -2.27 -12.58 -8.80
CA MET A 20 -0.91 -12.11 -9.03
C MET A 20 -0.80 -10.65 -8.57
N HIS A 21 0.43 -10.24 -8.24
CA HIS A 21 0.77 -8.92 -7.66
C HIS A 21 0.19 -8.74 -6.26
N GLY A 22 -0.45 -7.61 -5.96
CA GLY A 22 -0.87 -7.28 -4.60
C GLY A 22 -1.05 -5.79 -4.38
N PHE A 23 -0.50 -5.31 -3.28
CA PHE A 23 -0.49 -3.91 -2.93
C PHE A 23 0.90 -3.51 -2.40
N ALA A 24 1.19 -2.21 -2.45
CA ALA A 24 2.37 -1.60 -1.89
C ALA A 24 1.93 -0.48 -0.94
N LEU A 25 2.23 -0.64 0.35
CA LEU A 25 2.00 0.37 1.39
C LEU A 25 3.30 1.13 1.65
N ASN A 26 3.28 2.46 1.53
CA ASN A 26 4.45 3.30 1.76
C ASN A 26 4.71 3.43 3.27
N VAL A 27 5.62 2.60 3.81
CA VAL A 27 6.02 2.67 5.23
C VAL A 27 7.05 3.78 5.47
N ASN A 28 8.22 3.62 4.85
CA ASN A 28 9.30 4.61 4.87
C ASN A 28 10.16 4.57 3.58
N PRO A 29 9.56 4.58 2.38
CA PRO A 29 10.34 4.68 1.16
C PRO A 29 10.89 6.10 0.98
N ASP A 30 11.95 6.22 0.19
CA ASP A 30 12.30 7.49 -0.43
C ASP A 30 11.19 7.89 -1.42
N LEU A 31 10.51 9.00 -1.14
CA LEU A 31 9.40 9.47 -1.95
C LEU A 31 9.86 10.25 -3.19
N SER A 32 11.12 10.66 -3.28
CA SER A 32 11.65 11.40 -4.44
C SER A 32 11.60 10.58 -5.74
N ALA A 33 11.57 9.24 -5.63
CA ALA A 33 11.36 8.35 -6.77
C ALA A 33 10.00 8.57 -7.46
N TYR A 34 8.98 9.05 -6.74
CA TYR A 34 7.67 9.35 -7.32
C TYR A 34 7.68 10.64 -8.15
N ASP A 35 8.63 11.55 -7.93
CA ASP A 35 8.77 12.79 -8.72
C ASP A 35 9.28 12.51 -10.14
N GLN A 36 9.85 11.32 -10.37
CA GLN A 36 10.41 10.91 -11.66
C GLN A 36 9.42 10.13 -12.54
N ILE A 37 8.21 9.86 -12.04
CA ILE A 37 7.18 9.10 -12.75
C ILE A 37 5.85 9.86 -12.72
N ILE A 38 4.93 9.54 -13.64
CA ILE A 38 3.53 9.97 -13.52
C ILE A 38 2.77 8.83 -12.84
N PRO A 39 2.59 8.83 -11.51
CA PRO A 39 1.98 7.71 -10.81
C PRO A 39 0.50 7.59 -11.21
N CYS A 40 0.11 6.42 -11.73
CA CYS A 40 -1.28 6.07 -12.03
C CYS A 40 -2.01 7.01 -13.01
N GLY A 41 -1.30 7.80 -13.82
CA GLY A 41 -1.92 8.73 -14.78
C GLY A 41 -2.64 9.93 -14.16
N ILE A 42 -2.46 10.17 -12.85
CA ILE A 42 -3.09 11.28 -12.13
C ILE A 42 -2.00 12.30 -11.81
N LEU A 43 -2.05 13.46 -12.47
CA LEU A 43 -1.01 14.50 -12.37
C LEU A 43 -0.95 15.17 -10.99
N ASP A 44 -2.06 15.21 -10.24
CA ASP A 44 -2.17 15.97 -8.99
C ASP A 44 -2.20 15.11 -7.71
N ALA A 45 -2.05 13.78 -7.82
CA ALA A 45 -2.06 12.90 -6.67
C ALA A 45 -0.69 12.90 -5.98
N LYS A 46 -0.54 13.74 -4.96
CA LYS A 46 0.64 13.72 -4.08
C LYS A 46 0.78 12.34 -3.43
N VAL A 47 2.00 11.87 -3.21
CA VAL A 47 2.29 10.59 -2.54
C VAL A 47 2.79 10.86 -1.11
N THR A 48 2.50 9.95 -0.19
CA THR A 48 2.97 10.02 1.21
C THR A 48 3.38 8.65 1.74
N SER A 49 3.92 8.60 2.96
CA SER A 49 4.27 7.39 3.70
C SER A 49 3.85 7.48 5.17
N LEU A 50 3.77 6.35 5.87
CA LEU A 50 3.49 6.31 7.32
C LEU A 50 4.49 7.18 8.10
N SER A 51 5.76 7.18 7.71
CA SER A 51 6.79 7.98 8.37
C SER A 51 6.56 9.48 8.22
N VAL A 52 6.08 9.93 7.06
CA VAL A 52 5.71 11.33 6.82
C VAL A 52 4.44 11.71 7.60
N GLU A 53 3.44 10.84 7.62
CA GLU A 53 2.16 11.12 8.30
C GLU A 53 2.29 11.11 9.83
N LEU A 54 3.13 10.24 10.38
CA LEU A 54 3.37 10.12 11.83
C LEU A 54 4.57 10.96 12.31
N ASN A 55 5.25 11.65 11.40
CA ASN A 55 6.41 12.50 11.66
C ASN A 55 7.53 11.81 12.47
N ARG A 56 7.77 10.52 12.17
CA ARG A 56 8.88 9.74 12.74
C ARG A 56 9.23 8.58 11.81
N PRO A 57 10.47 8.05 11.86
CA PRO A 57 10.82 6.83 11.13
C PRO A 57 9.95 5.65 11.59
N ILE A 58 9.32 4.96 10.64
CA ILE A 58 8.59 3.71 10.85
C ILE A 58 9.32 2.57 10.14
N SER A 59 9.45 1.43 10.83
CA SER A 59 10.08 0.23 10.25
C SER A 59 9.02 -0.74 9.73
N ILE A 60 9.41 -1.57 8.76
CA ILE A 60 8.53 -2.65 8.26
C ILE A 60 8.17 -3.64 9.38
N SER A 61 9.11 -3.93 10.29
CA SER A 61 8.88 -4.84 11.42
C SER A 61 7.83 -4.33 12.41
N GLU A 62 7.71 -3.00 12.57
CA GLU A 62 6.64 -2.38 13.37
C GLU A 62 5.27 -2.53 12.70
N VAL A 63 5.21 -2.45 11.36
CA VAL A 63 3.96 -2.47 10.60
C VAL A 63 3.46 -3.89 10.34
N MET A 64 4.37 -4.84 10.10
CA MET A 64 4.04 -6.22 9.71
C MET A 64 3.02 -6.93 10.62
N PRO A 65 3.17 -6.94 11.97
CA PRO A 65 2.22 -7.64 12.82
C PRO A 65 0.82 -7.00 12.79
N ILE A 66 0.74 -5.68 12.62
CA ILE A 66 -0.53 -4.97 12.47
C ILE A 66 -1.17 -5.34 11.13
N LEU A 67 -0.38 -5.33 10.05
CA LEU A 67 -0.86 -5.68 8.72
C LEU A 67 -1.41 -7.12 8.68
N GLN A 68 -0.66 -8.09 9.23
CA GLN A 68 -1.08 -9.49 9.31
C GLN A 68 -2.39 -9.66 10.09
N LYS A 69 -2.52 -8.98 11.23
CA LYS A 69 -3.74 -9.01 12.06
C LYS A 69 -4.99 -8.60 11.27
N HIS A 70 -4.86 -7.65 10.34
CA HIS A 70 -5.99 -7.15 9.56
C HIS A 70 -6.19 -7.88 8.24
N ILE A 71 -5.13 -8.31 7.57
CA ILE A 71 -5.23 -8.89 6.23
C ILE A 71 -5.53 -10.38 6.24
N ASN A 72 -4.97 -11.15 7.19
CA ASN A 72 -5.15 -12.60 7.22
C ASN A 72 -6.63 -12.99 7.33
N PRO A 73 -7.45 -12.40 8.24
CA PRO A 73 -8.86 -12.74 8.33
C PRO A 73 -9.66 -12.40 7.06
N MET A 74 -9.22 -11.37 6.30
CA MET A 74 -9.86 -11.03 5.03
C MET A 74 -9.53 -12.06 3.95
N LEU A 75 -8.30 -12.57 3.93
CA LEU A 75 -7.87 -13.59 2.97
C LEU A 75 -8.52 -14.95 3.27
N GLU A 76 -8.64 -15.33 4.54
CA GLU A 76 -9.30 -16.57 4.97
C GLU A 76 -10.77 -16.59 4.52
N ARG A 77 -11.51 -15.48 4.71
CA ARG A 77 -12.90 -15.37 4.24
C ARG A 77 -13.06 -15.62 2.74
N VAL A 78 -12.11 -15.14 1.93
CA VAL A 78 -12.16 -15.34 0.47
C VAL A 78 -11.82 -16.79 0.10
N ALA A 79 -10.99 -17.46 0.90
CA ALA A 79 -10.66 -18.87 0.69
C ALA A 79 -11.83 -19.80 1.03
N ASP A 80 -12.63 -19.47 2.06
CA ASP A 80 -13.76 -20.27 2.52
C ASP A 80 -15.03 -20.11 1.65
N GLU A 81 -15.07 -19.13 0.74
CA GLU A 81 -16.19 -18.89 -0.18
C GLU A 81 -16.16 -19.79 -1.45
N HIS A 82 -15.23 -20.75 -1.53
CA HIS A 82 -15.12 -21.77 -2.58
C HIS A 82 -15.11 -23.19 -1.99
#